data_AF-A0A944EZA9-F1
#
_entry.id   AF-A0A944EZA9-F1
#
_cell.length_a   1.000
_cell.length_b   1.000
_cell.length_c   1.000
_cell.angle_alpha   90.00
_cell.angle_beta   90.00
_cell.angle_gamma   90.00
#
_symmetry.space_group_name_H-M   'P 1'
#
loop_
_entity.id
_entity.type
_entity.pdbx_description
1 polymer ?
#
loop_
_entity_poly.entity_id
_entity_poly.type
_entity_poly.pdbx_seq_one_letter_code
_entity_poly.pdbx_strand_id
1 'polypeptide(L)'
;MARPSPYPLELRKRAVRMVAEVRPDYDTERSAMKAVAAKLGIGTTETLRKWVRQDQVDSGNRPGVTSEESAELKRLKKENAELRRANDILKAAALDSTGQSNSAG
;
A
#
# COMPACT_ATOMS: atom_id res chain seq x y z
N MET A 1 9.72 -0.63 10.17
CA MET A 1 9.35 0.05 8.91
C MET A 1 9.44 -0.98 7.79
N ALA A 2 8.44 -1.06 6.90
CA ALA A 2 8.50 -1.99 5.77
C ALA A 2 9.66 -1.61 4.85
N ARG A 3 10.52 -2.59 4.52
CA ARG A 3 11.62 -2.39 3.57
C ARG A 3 11.03 -1.86 2.25
N PRO A 4 11.57 -0.77 1.66
CA PRO A 4 11.13 -0.34 0.34
C PRO A 4 11.32 -1.52 -0.61
N SER A 5 10.25 -1.86 -1.33
CA SER A 5 10.30 -2.95 -2.28
C SER A 5 11.39 -2.64 -3.31
N PRO A 6 12.24 -3.62 -3.68
CA PRO A 6 13.34 -3.42 -4.61
C PRO A 6 12.88 -3.08 -6.04
N TYR A 7 11.56 -3.16 -6.31
CA TYR A 7 10.99 -2.95 -7.63
C TYR A 7 10.30 -1.58 -7.71
N PRO A 8 10.82 -0.63 -8.51
CA PRO A 8 10.20 0.70 -8.69
C PRO A 8 8.83 0.57 -9.35
N LEU A 9 7.93 1.53 -9.10
CA LEU A 9 6.55 1.49 -9.60
C LEU A 9 6.47 1.35 -11.12
N GLU A 10 7.33 2.05 -11.85
CA GLU A 10 7.38 2.03 -13.30
C GLU A 10 7.73 0.63 -13.85
N LEU A 11 8.62 -0.10 -13.16
CA LEU A 11 8.91 -1.50 -13.51
C LEU A 11 7.67 -2.39 -13.31
N ARG A 12 6.90 -2.15 -12.26
CA ARG A 12 5.68 -2.93 -11.99
C ARG A 12 4.62 -2.68 -13.04
N LYS A 13 4.33 -1.41 -13.35
CA LYS A 13 3.37 -1.03 -14.40
C LYS A 13 3.78 -1.62 -15.75
N ARG A 14 5.07 -1.51 -16.10
CA ARG A 14 5.62 -2.10 -17.32
C ARG A 14 5.47 -3.61 -17.34
N ALA A 15 5.75 -4.30 -16.23
CA ALA A 15 5.61 -5.75 -16.13
C ALA A 15 4.15 -6.20 -16.32
N VAL A 16 3.20 -5.53 -15.66
CA VAL A 16 1.77 -5.84 -15.80
C VAL A 16 1.30 -5.62 -17.24
N ARG A 17 1.65 -4.48 -17.85
CA ARG A 17 1.32 -4.19 -19.25
C ARG A 17 1.90 -5.25 -20.19
N MET A 18 3.17 -5.61 -20.01
CA MET A 18 3.83 -6.62 -20.83
C MET A 18 3.17 -8.00 -20.68
N VAL A 19 2.73 -8.38 -19.48
CA VAL A 19 1.97 -9.63 -19.28
C VAL A 19 0.66 -9.60 -20.07
N ALA A 20 -0.07 -8.49 -20.06
CA ALA A 20 -1.31 -8.35 -20.84
C ALA A 20 -1.03 -8.42 -22.36
N GLU A 21 0.05 -7.78 -22.82
CA GLU A 21 0.47 -7.78 -24.22
C GLU A 21 0.81 -9.19 -24.73
N VAL A 22 1.57 -9.97 -23.95
CA VAL A 22 1.98 -11.33 -24.38
C VAL A 22 0.98 -12.42 -24.01
N ARG A 23 -0.03 -12.13 -23.18
CA ARG A 23 -1.01 -13.12 -22.70
C ARG A 23 -1.65 -13.96 -23.82
N PRO A 24 -2.01 -13.41 -25.00
CA PRO A 24 -2.60 -14.18 -26.10
C PRO A 24 -1.65 -15.21 -26.73
N ASP A 25 -0.33 -14.99 -26.64
CA ASP A 25 0.69 -15.86 -27.23
C ASP A 25 0.99 -17.11 -26.38
N TYR A 26 0.40 -17.21 -25.19
CA TYR A 26 0.61 -18.31 -24.26
C TYR A 26 -0.70 -19.02 -23.91
N ASP A 27 -0.61 -20.33 -23.74
CA ASP A 27 -1.73 -21.17 -23.31
C ASP A 27 -2.28 -20.76 -21.94
N THR A 28 -1.40 -20.42 -21.00
CA THR A 28 -1.77 -20.04 -19.63
C THR A 28 -1.24 -18.68 -19.19
N GLU A 29 -2.00 -17.99 -18.33
CA GLU A 29 -1.58 -16.74 -17.67
C GLU A 29 -0.26 -16.93 -16.90
N ARG A 30 -0.09 -18.11 -16.29
CA ARG A 30 1.15 -18.46 -15.55
C ARG A 30 2.36 -18.53 -16.49
N SER A 31 2.20 -19.09 -17.68
CA SER A 31 3.29 -19.16 -18.68
C SER A 31 3.69 -17.77 -19.17
N ALA A 32 2.71 -16.90 -19.47
CA ALA A 32 2.95 -15.51 -19.83
C ALA A 32 3.71 -14.76 -18.71
N MET A 33 3.25 -14.88 -17.46
CA MET A 33 3.93 -14.28 -16.30
C MET A 33 5.34 -14.82 -16.11
N LYS A 34 5.57 -16.13 -16.32
CA LYS A 34 6.91 -16.73 -16.20
C LYS A 34 7.87 -16.16 -17.24
N ALA A 35 7.42 -16.01 -18.49
CA ALA A 35 8.21 -15.44 -19.56
C ALA A 35 8.57 -13.97 -19.29
N VAL A 36 7.61 -13.15 -18.85
CA VAL A 36 7.85 -11.74 -18.52
C VAL A 36 8.76 -11.60 -17.30
N ALA A 37 8.59 -12.44 -16.27
CA ALA A 37 9.47 -12.43 -15.10
C ALA A 37 10.93 -12.72 -15.49
N ALA A 38 11.16 -13.72 -16.35
CA ALA A 38 12.50 -14.02 -16.88
C ALA A 38 13.06 -12.86 -17.71
N LYS A 39 12.24 -12.24 -18.56
CA LYS A 39 12.65 -11.13 -19.43
C LYS A 39 13.01 -9.86 -18.66
N LEU A 40 12.36 -9.59 -17.53
CA LEU A 40 12.58 -8.39 -16.70
C LEU A 40 13.49 -8.64 -15.49
N GLY A 41 14.04 -9.85 -15.32
CA GLY A 41 14.90 -10.20 -14.18
C GLY A 41 14.15 -10.20 -12.84
N ILE A 42 12.85 -10.47 -12.83
CA ILE A 42 12.04 -10.52 -11.61
C ILE A 42 12.10 -11.94 -11.04
N GLY A 43 12.62 -12.06 -9.82
CA GLY A 43 13.04 -13.36 -9.27
C GLY A 43 11.91 -14.38 -9.04
N THR A 44 10.64 -13.97 -9.00
CA THR A 44 9.51 -14.90 -8.81
C THR A 44 8.30 -14.54 -9.66
N THR A 45 7.72 -15.54 -10.33
CA THR A 45 6.45 -15.41 -11.06
C THR A 45 5.30 -14.97 -10.14
N GLU A 46 5.32 -15.40 -8.87
CA GLU A 46 4.33 -14.98 -7.87
C GLU A 46 4.35 -13.46 -7.60
N THR A 47 5.49 -12.79 -7.80
CA THR A 47 5.55 -11.32 -7.72
C THR A 47 4.73 -10.66 -8.82
N LEU A 48 4.86 -11.12 -10.07
CA LEU A 48 4.04 -10.62 -11.19
C LEU A 48 2.57 -10.94 -10.97
N ARG A 49 2.26 -12.16 -10.50
CA ARG A 49 0.88 -12.56 -10.20
C ARG A 49 0.22 -11.58 -9.24
N LYS A 50 0.90 -11.20 -8.16
CA LYS A 50 0.38 -10.21 -7.20
C LYS A 50 0.12 -8.86 -7.87
N TRP A 51 1.02 -8.38 -8.72
CA TRP A 51 0.84 -7.10 -9.41
C TRP A 51 -0.31 -7.13 -10.41
N VAL A 52 -0.41 -8.19 -11.22
CA VAL A 52 -1.52 -8.38 -12.17
C VAL A 52 -2.86 -8.45 -11.43
N ARG A 53 -2.92 -9.15 -10.29
CA ARG A 53 -4.15 -9.20 -9.48
C ARG A 53 -4.49 -7.86 -8.84
N GLN A 54 -3.50 -7.11 -8.35
CA GLN A 54 -3.74 -5.78 -7.81
C GLN A 54 -4.23 -4.83 -8.90
N ASP A 55 -3.64 -4.88 -10.10
CA ASP A 55 -4.07 -4.09 -11.25
C ASP A 55 -5.50 -4.42 -11.69
N GLN A 56 -5.89 -5.70 -11.66
CA GLN A 56 -7.28 -6.11 -11.87
C GLN A 56 -8.24 -5.54 -10.82
N VAL A 57 -7.81 -5.45 -9.56
CA VAL A 57 -8.60 -4.82 -8.49
C VAL A 57 -8.70 -3.31 -8.70
N ASP A 58 -7.56 -2.67 -8.98
CA ASP A 58 -7.47 -1.22 -9.22
C ASP A 58 -8.29 -0.79 -10.46
N SER A 59 -8.41 -1.67 -11.46
CA SER A 59 -9.24 -1.47 -12.66
C SER A 59 -10.71 -1.87 -12.49
N GLY A 60 -11.12 -2.37 -11.32
CA GLY A 60 -12.49 -2.81 -11.06
C GLY A 60 -12.88 -4.16 -11.68
N ASN A 61 -11.93 -4.87 -12.31
CA ASN A 61 -12.14 -6.19 -12.91
C ASN A 61 -12.21 -7.33 -11.87
N ARG A 62 -11.83 -7.04 -10.62
CA ARG A 62 -11.86 -8.01 -9.53
C ARG A 62 -12.23 -7.32 -8.21
N PRO A 63 -13.05 -7.95 -7.35
CA PRO A 63 -13.28 -7.42 -6.00
C PRO A 63 -11.99 -7.45 -5.16
N GLY A 64 -11.75 -6.39 -4.41
CA GLY A 64 -10.61 -6.23 -3.53
C GLY A 64 -10.46 -4.79 -3.05
N VAL A 65 -9.44 -4.54 -2.22
CA VAL A 65 -9.07 -3.19 -1.79
C VAL A 65 -8.09 -2.62 -2.81
N THR A 66 -8.43 -1.48 -3.40
CA THR A 66 -7.58 -0.80 -4.36
C THR A 66 -6.32 -0.24 -3.70
N SER A 67 -5.30 0.00 -4.50
CA SER A 67 -4.06 0.65 -4.08
C SER A 67 -4.34 2.05 -3.51
N GLU A 68 -5.33 2.76 -4.06
CA GLU A 68 -5.77 4.08 -3.61
C GLU A 68 -6.45 4.01 -2.23
N GLU A 69 -7.43 3.13 -2.05
CA GLU A 69 -8.09 2.93 -0.74
C GLU A 69 -7.08 2.53 0.33
N SER A 70 -6.12 1.66 0.00
CA SER A 70 -5.04 1.27 0.91
C SER A 70 -4.14 2.45 1.30
N ALA A 71 -3.85 3.35 0.37
CA ALA A 71 -3.05 4.55 0.62
C ALA A 71 -3.81 5.53 1.52
N GLU A 72 -5.09 5.75 1.24
CA GLU A 72 -5.95 6.62 2.03
C GLU A 72 -6.11 6.12 3.47
N LEU A 73 -6.38 4.82 3.64
CA LEU A 73 -6.46 4.21 4.97
C LEU A 73 -5.17 4.40 5.78
N LYS A 74 -3.99 4.36 5.14
CA LYS A 74 -2.72 4.62 5.82
C LYS A 74 -2.57 6.09 6.20
N ARG A 75 -2.96 7.01 5.31
CA ARG A 75 -2.96 8.46 5.59
C ARG A 75 -3.84 8.77 6.78
N LEU A 76 -5.09 8.31 6.75
CA LEU A 76 -6.05 8.52 7.84
C LEU A 76 -5.59 7.90 9.16
N LYS A 77 -4.98 6.71 9.14
CA LYS A 77 -4.43 6.09 10.36
C LYS A 77 -3.29 6.92 10.96
N LYS A 78 -2.45 7.53 10.12
CA LYS A 78 -1.37 8.41 10.58
C LYS A 78 -1.94 9.69 11.19
N GLU A 79 -2.86 10.34 10.49
CA GLU A 79 -3.52 11.56 10.97
C GLU A 79 -4.27 11.30 12.28
N ASN A 80 -5.02 10.19 12.39
CA ASN A 80 -5.73 9.85 13.62
C ASN A 80 -4.75 9.63 14.80
N ALA A 81 -3.59 9.01 14.55
CA ALA A 81 -2.58 8.84 15.59
C ALA A 81 -1.98 10.18 16.04
N GLU A 82 -1.76 11.12 15.12
CA GLU A 82 -1.30 12.47 15.43
C GLU A 82 -2.34 13.26 16.21
N LEU A 83 -3.60 13.22 15.80
CA LEU A 83 -4.73 13.86 16.49
C LEU A 83 -4.92 13.30 17.91
N ARG A 84 -4.77 11.98 18.09
CA ARG A 84 -4.82 11.36 19.42
C ARG A 84 -3.70 11.87 20.32
N ARG A 85 -2.46 11.90 19.83
CA ARG A 85 -1.32 12.45 20.58
C ARG A 85 -1.54 13.92 20.97
N ALA A 86 -2.03 14.74 20.05
CA ALA A 86 -2.33 16.14 20.33
C ALA A 86 -3.41 16.29 21.42
N ASN A 87 -4.48 15.50 21.33
CA ASN A 87 -5.53 15.48 22.36
C ASN A 87 -5.00 15.05 23.71
N ASP A 88 -4.12 14.04 23.77
CA ASP A 88 -3.55 13.55 25.03
C ASP A 88 -2.69 14.64 25.70
N ILE A 89 -1.90 15.40 24.92
CA ILE A 89 -1.13 16.54 25.41
C ILE A 89 -2.05 17.64 25.97
N LEU A 90 -3.10 18.01 25.23
CA LEU A 90 -4.06 19.03 25.66
C LEU A 90 -4.79 18.62 26.95
N LYS A 91 -5.20 17.36 27.06
CA LYS A 91 -5.84 16.83 28.27
C LYS A 91 -4.89 16.83 29.47
N ALA A 92 -3.62 16.45 29.28
CA ALA A 92 -2.62 16.50 30.33
C ALA A 92 -2.43 17.94 30.84
N ALA A 93 -2.26 18.91 29.93
CA ALA A 93 -2.12 20.32 30.29
C ALA A 93 -3.35 20.88 31.03
N ALA A 94 -4.56 20.48 30.64
CA ALA A 94 -5.78 20.90 31.32
C ALA A 94 -5.88 20.36 32.77
N LEU A 95 -5.45 19.11 32.99
CA LEU A 95 -5.37 18.53 34.34
C LEU A 95 -4.36 19.27 35.21
N ASP A 96 -3.18 19.57 34.67
CA ASP A 96 -2.12 20.31 35.40
C ASP A 96 -2.57 21.73 35.78
N SER A 97 -3.25 22.44 34.87
CA SER A 97 -3.78 23.79 35.14
C SER A 97 -4.87 23.81 36.22
N THR A 98 -5.68 22.75 36.31
CA THR A 98 -6.74 22.63 37.32
C THR A 98 -6.14 22.31 38.69
N GLY A 99 -5.05 21.54 38.74
CA GLY A 99 -4.30 21.24 39.96
C GLY A 99 -3.57 22.45 40.56
N GLN A 100 -3.03 23.36 39.73
CA GLN A 100 -2.40 24.61 40.18
C GLN A 100 -3.39 25.61 40.81
N SER A 101 -4.66 25.57 40.42
CA SER A 101 -5.68 26.51 40.90
C SER A 101 -6.18 26.17 42.32
N ASN A 102 -6.04 24.91 42.77
CA ASN A 102 -6.53 24.43 44.06
C ASN A 102 -5.48 24.41 45.19
N SER A 103 -4.21 24.70 44.89
CA SER A 103 -3.11 24.68 45.87
C SER A 103 -2.66 26.07 46.34
N ALA A 104 -3.34 27.14 45.91
CA ALA A 104 -2.99 28.53 46.20
C ALA A 104 -3.94 29.25 47.19
N GLY A 105 -4.72 28.53 47.99
CA GLY A 105 -5.60 29.09 49.04
C GLY A 105 -5.40 28.38 50.37
#